data_AF-V6LD97-F1
#
_entry.id   AF-V6LD97-F1
#
_cell.length_a   1.000
_cell.length_b   1.000
_cell.length_c   1.000
_cell.angle_alpha   90.00
_cell.angle_beta   90.00
_cell.angle_gamma   90.00
#
_symmetry.space_group_name_H-M   'P 1'
#
loop_
_entity.id
_entity.type
_entity.pdbx_description
1 polymer ?
#
loop_
_entity_poly.entity_id
_entity_poly.type
_entity_poly.pdbx_seq_one_letter_code
_entity_poly.pdbx_strand_id
1 'polypeptide(L)'
;MRKMIKKEIPDTIVVNCEIGNGKWDSMFMDISHQIKLLVQCINQHKITTHGYIGVGHSQGAYLMRALLEEFNHEMAPMVRFISLSGPQGGFFCGVQSKCWGKQLPRLVQKLIFLLEYSRIIQANIAPSQYWRNPYKLKAFTKNARSLPFIDNQ
;
A
#
# COMPACT_ATOMS: atom_id res chain seq x y z
N MET A 1 16.44 -6.15 -0.51
CA MET A 1 16.02 -6.22 -1.94
C MET A 1 17.08 -5.64 -2.88
N ARG A 2 17.34 -4.32 -2.89
CA ARG A 2 18.34 -3.68 -3.79
C ARG A 2 19.68 -4.41 -3.92
N LYS A 3 20.31 -4.78 -2.79
CA LYS A 3 21.59 -5.51 -2.79
C LYS A 3 21.50 -6.89 -3.48
N MET A 4 20.39 -7.60 -3.29
CA MET A 4 20.17 -8.90 -3.92
C MET A 4 19.97 -8.76 -5.43
N ILE A 5 19.13 -7.79 -5.85
CA ILE A 5 18.89 -7.52 -7.27
C ILE A 5 20.20 -7.17 -7.98
N LYS A 6 21.02 -6.27 -7.39
CA LYS A 6 22.32 -5.91 -7.97
C LYS A 6 23.35 -7.04 -7.97
N LYS A 7 23.20 -8.05 -7.12
CA LYS A 7 24.07 -9.22 -7.13
C LYS A 7 23.75 -10.13 -8.33
N GLU A 8 22.47 -10.34 -8.60
CA GLU A 8 22.01 -11.24 -9.67
C GLU A 8 21.93 -10.56 -11.04
N ILE A 9 21.75 -9.23 -11.06
CA ILE A 9 21.66 -8.41 -12.29
C ILE A 9 22.54 -7.16 -12.11
N PRO A 10 23.86 -7.25 -12.31
CA PRO A 10 24.81 -6.19 -11.93
C PRO A 10 24.57 -4.83 -12.58
N ASP A 11 24.22 -4.81 -13.86
CA ASP A 11 24.07 -3.58 -14.66
C ASP A 11 22.71 -2.89 -14.45
N THR A 12 21.83 -3.45 -13.60
CA THR A 12 20.53 -2.85 -13.37
C THR A 12 20.60 -1.65 -12.45
N ILE A 13 19.85 -0.61 -12.81
CA ILE A 13 19.63 0.54 -11.95
C ILE A 13 18.41 0.25 -11.07
N VAL A 14 18.63 0.31 -9.75
CA VAL A 14 17.57 0.10 -8.74
C VAL A 14 17.32 1.41 -8.03
N VAL A 15 16.10 1.91 -8.19
CA VAL A 15 15.56 3.07 -7.50
C VAL A 15 14.69 2.58 -6.33
N ASN A 16 14.90 3.13 -5.15
CA ASN A 16 14.03 2.92 -4.00
C ASN A 16 13.27 4.23 -3.74
N CYS A 17 11.95 4.21 -3.92
CA CYS A 17 11.12 5.34 -3.53
C CYS A 17 10.80 5.26 -2.04
N GLU A 18 11.37 6.19 -1.26
CA GLU A 18 10.99 6.37 0.14
C GLU A 18 9.77 7.29 0.21
N ILE A 19 8.68 6.78 0.80
CA ILE A 19 7.43 7.51 0.93
C ILE A 19 7.41 8.17 2.30
N GLY A 20 7.53 9.50 2.32
CA GLY A 20 7.53 10.31 3.53
C GLY A 20 8.61 9.86 4.53
N ASN A 21 8.25 9.68 5.80
CA ASN A 21 9.11 9.22 6.89
C ASN A 21 9.07 7.69 7.06
N GLY A 22 9.09 6.97 5.93
CA GLY A 22 9.19 5.52 5.86
C GLY A 22 8.15 4.80 6.73
N LYS A 23 8.61 4.20 7.83
CA LYS A 23 7.80 3.33 8.69
C LYS A 23 6.57 4.01 9.29
N TRP A 24 6.70 5.28 9.72
CA TRP A 24 5.56 6.00 10.31
C TRP A 24 4.50 6.28 9.25
N ASP A 25 4.92 6.74 8.08
CA ASP A 25 3.98 7.10 7.02
C ASP A 25 3.34 5.86 6.38
N SER A 26 4.03 4.73 6.30
CA SER A 26 3.40 3.44 5.93
C SER A 26 2.21 3.07 6.82
N MET A 27 2.20 3.54 8.08
CA MET A 27 1.16 3.21 9.04
C MET A 27 0.09 4.30 9.16
N PHE A 28 0.49 5.57 9.14
CA PHE A 28 -0.38 6.69 9.53
C PHE A 28 -0.70 7.70 8.40
N MET A 29 -0.09 7.55 7.23
CA MET A 29 -0.43 8.38 6.06
C MET A 29 -1.53 7.74 5.23
N ASP A 30 -2.52 8.53 4.80
CA ASP A 30 -3.58 8.09 3.89
C ASP A 30 -3.00 7.45 2.61
N ILE A 31 -3.57 6.34 2.15
CA ILE A 31 -3.04 5.58 1.01
C ILE A 31 -3.01 6.40 -0.27
N SER A 32 -4.03 7.24 -0.51
CA SER A 32 -4.06 8.10 -1.69
C SER A 32 -2.90 9.10 -1.70
N HIS A 33 -2.47 9.56 -0.53
CA HIS A 33 -1.32 10.45 -0.39
C HIS A 33 0.00 9.68 -0.61
N GLN A 34 0.12 8.47 -0.06
CA GLN A 34 1.29 7.61 -0.32
C GLN A 34 1.47 7.34 -1.82
N ILE A 35 0.37 7.08 -2.54
CA ILE A 35 0.40 6.84 -3.99
C ILE A 35 0.88 8.11 -4.74
N LYS A 36 0.38 9.30 -4.39
CA LYS A 36 0.84 10.56 -5.00
C LYS A 36 2.34 10.80 -4.80
N LEU A 37 2.85 10.55 -3.60
CA LEU A 37 4.29 10.65 -3.33
C LEU A 37 5.09 9.61 -4.14
N LEU A 38 4.53 8.41 -4.35
CA LEU A 38 5.15 7.39 -5.17
C LEU A 38 5.22 7.81 -6.65
N VAL A 39 4.14 8.38 -7.20
CA VAL A 39 4.12 8.96 -8.56
C VAL A 39 5.19 10.04 -8.69
N GLN A 40 5.26 10.97 -7.73
CA GLN A 40 6.27 12.03 -7.73
C GLN A 40 7.70 11.46 -7.73
N CYS A 41 7.99 10.47 -6.89
CA CYS A 41 9.30 9.81 -6.88
C CYS A 41 9.62 9.18 -8.24
N ILE A 42 8.70 8.40 -8.82
CA ILE A 42 8.92 7.72 -10.11
C ILE A 42 9.23 8.73 -11.22
N ASN A 43 8.51 9.85 -11.26
CA ASN A 43 8.65 10.87 -12.30
C ASN A 43 9.92 11.72 -12.16
N GLN A 44 10.49 11.83 -10.96
CA GLN A 44 11.78 12.52 -10.76
C GLN A 44 12.95 11.77 -11.40
N HIS A 45 12.82 10.47 -11.62
CA HIS A 45 13.87 9.63 -12.17
C HIS A 45 13.75 9.49 -13.69
N LYS A 46 14.48 10.31 -14.46
CA LYS A 46 14.48 10.27 -15.94
C LYS A 46 14.69 8.88 -16.55
N ILE A 47 15.35 7.96 -15.84
CA ILE A 47 15.55 6.58 -16.30
C ILE A 47 14.25 5.77 -16.42
N THR A 48 13.18 6.15 -15.71
CA THR A 48 11.89 5.46 -15.76
C THR A 48 11.10 5.76 -17.03
N THR A 49 11.46 6.82 -17.78
CA THR A 49 10.69 7.36 -18.93
C THR A 49 10.43 6.36 -20.05
N HIS A 50 11.34 5.41 -20.28
CA HIS A 50 11.19 4.33 -21.28
C HIS A 50 10.54 3.07 -20.71
N GLY A 51 10.03 3.18 -19.49
CA GLY A 51 9.37 2.14 -18.75
C GLY A 51 10.25 1.52 -17.66
N TYR A 52 9.61 0.91 -16.67
CA TYR A 52 10.28 0.32 -15.52
C TYR A 52 9.55 -0.93 -14.98
N ILE A 53 10.26 -1.74 -14.21
CA ILE A 53 9.69 -2.86 -13.47
C ILE A 53 9.34 -2.37 -12.06
N GLY A 54 8.05 -2.39 -11.71
CA GLY A 54 7.59 -2.11 -10.36
C GLY A 54 7.71 -3.34 -9.48
N VAL A 55 8.44 -3.26 -8.38
CA VAL A 55 8.51 -4.32 -7.36
C VAL A 55 7.98 -3.79 -6.04
N GLY A 56 6.84 -4.32 -5.59
CA GLY A 56 6.22 -3.95 -4.33
C GLY A 56 6.31 -5.09 -3.34
N HIS A 57 6.54 -4.79 -2.06
CA HIS A 57 6.54 -5.77 -0.98
C HIS A 57 5.53 -5.40 0.10
N SER A 58 4.73 -6.37 0.55
CA SER A 58 3.68 -6.15 1.55
C SER A 58 2.74 -5.00 1.14
N GLN A 59 2.53 -3.99 1.98
CA GLN A 59 1.75 -2.80 1.61
C GLN A 59 2.25 -2.12 0.33
N GLY A 60 3.57 -2.12 0.06
CA GLY A 60 4.12 -1.53 -1.17
C GLY A 60 3.61 -2.21 -2.46
N ALA A 61 3.27 -3.49 -2.41
CA ALA A 61 2.64 -4.17 -3.55
C ALA A 61 1.19 -3.71 -3.77
N TYR A 62 0.47 -3.41 -2.69
CA TYR A 62 -0.86 -2.81 -2.79
C TYR A 62 -0.78 -1.40 -3.39
N LEU A 63 0.16 -0.58 -2.90
CA LEU A 63 0.38 0.78 -3.43
C LEU A 63 0.71 0.77 -4.92
N MET A 64 1.54 -0.16 -5.38
CA MET A 64 1.87 -0.28 -6.80
C MET A 64 0.68 -0.70 -7.67
N ARG A 65 -0.19 -1.59 -7.18
CA ARG A 65 -1.43 -1.93 -7.88
C ARG A 65 -2.34 -0.70 -7.98
N ALA A 66 -2.59 -0.04 -6.85
CA ALA A 66 -3.44 1.15 -6.82
C ALA A 66 -2.89 2.26 -7.74
N LEU A 67 -1.57 2.47 -7.73
CA LEU A 67 -0.88 3.37 -8.66
C LEU A 67 -1.11 2.99 -10.14
N LEU A 68 -1.09 1.71 -10.50
CA LEU A 68 -1.38 1.26 -11.87
C LEU A 68 -2.84 1.48 -12.27
N GLU A 69 -3.77 1.29 -11.35
CA GLU A 69 -5.20 1.39 -11.66
C GLU A 69 -5.68 2.85 -11.66
N GLU A 70 -5.13 3.69 -10.76
CA GLU A 70 -5.59 5.06 -10.55
C GLU A 70 -4.72 6.11 -11.24
N PHE A 71 -3.39 5.92 -11.32
CA PHE A 71 -2.42 6.95 -11.72
C PHE A 71 -1.57 6.59 -12.93
N ASN A 72 -1.91 5.55 -13.69
CA ASN A 72 -1.12 5.13 -14.86
C ASN A 72 -0.96 6.21 -15.94
N HIS A 73 -1.87 7.17 -15.99
CA HIS A 73 -1.80 8.32 -16.90
C HIS A 73 -0.86 9.45 -16.42
N GLU A 74 -0.43 9.41 -15.15
CA GLU A 74 0.43 10.44 -14.53
C GLU A 74 1.88 9.96 -14.34
N MET A 75 2.23 8.74 -14.75
CA MET A 75 3.56 8.17 -14.52
C MET A 75 4.15 7.54 -15.78
N ALA A 76 5.46 7.30 -15.75
CA ALA A 76 6.09 6.51 -16.78
C ALA A 76 5.53 5.06 -16.84
N PRO A 77 5.63 4.36 -17.99
CA PRO A 77 5.01 3.04 -18.13
C PRO A 77 5.62 1.98 -17.19
N MET A 78 4.81 1.37 -16.33
CA MET A 78 5.25 0.17 -15.61
C MET A 78 5.11 -1.05 -16.52
N VAL A 79 6.22 -1.54 -17.08
CA VAL A 79 6.20 -2.63 -18.06
C VAL A 79 5.98 -4.00 -17.44
N ARG A 80 6.34 -4.16 -16.16
CA ARG A 80 6.07 -5.36 -15.37
C ARG A 80 5.80 -4.97 -13.92
N PHE A 81 4.81 -5.59 -13.32
CA PHE A 81 4.51 -5.47 -11.90
C PHE A 81 4.81 -6.79 -11.19
N ILE A 82 5.63 -6.72 -10.13
CA ILE A 82 5.97 -7.83 -9.25
C ILE A 82 5.41 -7.54 -7.86
N SER A 83 4.34 -8.26 -7.50
CA SER A 83 3.71 -8.19 -6.18
C SER A 83 4.30 -9.25 -5.25
N LEU A 84 5.12 -8.83 -4.28
CA LEU A 84 5.71 -9.73 -3.27
C LEU A 84 4.90 -9.68 -1.98
N SER A 85 4.08 -10.71 -1.73
CA SER A 85 3.25 -10.83 -0.52
C SER A 85 2.32 -9.63 -0.29
N GLY A 86 1.77 -9.06 -1.37
CA GLY A 86 0.85 -7.93 -1.32
C GLY A 86 -0.57 -8.32 -0.90
N PRO A 87 -1.26 -7.53 -0.06
CA PRO A 87 -2.66 -7.77 0.31
C PRO A 87 -3.61 -7.31 -0.81
N GLN A 88 -3.53 -7.91 -1.99
CA GLN A 88 -4.21 -7.41 -3.18
C GLN A 88 -5.75 -7.43 -3.04
N GLY A 89 -6.30 -8.47 -2.44
CA GLY A 89 -7.74 -8.56 -2.10
C GLY A 89 -8.06 -8.06 -0.68
N GLY A 90 -7.17 -7.26 -0.09
CA GLY A 90 -7.21 -6.86 1.31
C GLY A 90 -6.69 -7.93 2.26
N PHE A 91 -6.83 -7.66 3.55
CA PHE A 91 -6.49 -8.62 4.61
C PHE A 91 -7.45 -8.51 5.79
N PHE A 92 -7.51 -9.59 6.55
CA PHE A 92 -8.22 -9.69 7.82
C PHE A 92 -7.55 -10.75 8.69
N CYS A 93 -7.40 -10.47 9.97
CA CYS A 93 -6.85 -11.44 10.91
C CYS A 93 -7.63 -11.52 12.23
N GLY A 94 -8.84 -10.97 12.26
CA GLY A 94 -9.70 -10.99 13.44
C GLY A 94 -9.16 -10.20 14.63
N VAL A 95 -9.76 -10.47 15.80
CA VAL A 95 -9.51 -9.72 17.05
C VAL A 95 -8.28 -10.25 17.80
N GLN A 96 -7.91 -11.51 17.55
CA GLN A 96 -6.90 -12.23 18.34
C GLN A 96 -5.51 -12.25 17.68
N SER A 97 -5.41 -11.96 16.38
CA SER A 97 -4.14 -11.99 15.66
C SER A 97 -3.42 -10.64 15.68
N LYS A 98 -2.09 -10.68 15.75
CA LYS A 98 -1.20 -9.51 15.76
C LYS A 98 -0.96 -8.98 14.34
N CYS A 99 -2.00 -8.58 13.60
CA CYS A 99 -1.81 -7.96 12.28
C CYS A 99 -0.95 -6.70 12.31
N TRP A 100 -1.12 -5.89 13.36
CA TRP A 100 -0.45 -4.62 13.54
C TRP A 100 0.96 -4.76 14.16
N GLY A 101 1.44 -6.01 14.27
CA GLY A 101 2.69 -6.35 14.91
C GLY A 101 2.74 -5.97 16.39
N LYS A 102 3.95 -5.73 16.89
CA LYS A 102 4.20 -5.20 18.25
C LYS A 102 4.19 -3.66 18.30
N GLN A 103 3.86 -3.00 17.19
CA GLN A 103 4.03 -1.55 17.03
C GLN A 103 2.92 -0.76 17.73
N LEU A 104 1.71 -1.35 17.84
CA LEU A 104 0.59 -0.73 18.54
C LEU A 104 0.28 -1.45 19.87
N PRO A 105 -0.02 -0.71 20.96
CA PRO A 105 -0.54 -1.29 22.19
C PRO A 105 -1.84 -2.07 21.96
N ARG A 106 -2.10 -3.12 22.75
CA ARG A 106 -3.30 -3.98 22.61
C ARG A 106 -4.61 -3.19 22.68
N LEU A 107 -4.69 -2.17 23.54
CA LEU A 107 -5.88 -1.33 23.67
C LEU A 107 -6.16 -0.58 22.36
N VAL A 108 -5.13 -0.03 21.73
CA VAL A 108 -5.23 0.66 20.43
C VAL A 108 -5.69 -0.31 19.34
N GLN A 109 -5.14 -1.53 19.31
CA GLN A 109 -5.58 -2.55 18.34
C GLN A 109 -7.06 -2.91 18.49
N LYS A 110 -7.55 -3.04 19.74
CA LYS A 110 -8.99 -3.27 20.01
C LYS A 110 -9.85 -2.08 19.56
N LEU A 111 -9.42 -0.85 19.82
CA LEU A 111 -10.12 0.36 19.38
C LEU A 111 -10.19 0.45 17.85
N ILE A 112 -9.08 0.15 17.15
CA ILE A 112 -9.06 0.08 15.68
C ILE A 112 -10.05 -0.96 15.17
N PHE A 113 -10.12 -2.15 15.80
CA PHE A 113 -11.08 -3.17 15.39
C PHE A 113 -12.54 -2.74 15.60
N LEU A 114 -12.86 -2.10 16.73
CA LEU A 114 -14.21 -1.60 17.01
C LEU A 114 -14.62 -0.47 16.05
N LEU A 115 -13.65 0.37 15.66
CA LEU A 115 -13.86 1.56 14.84
C LEU A 115 -13.34 1.40 13.40
N GLU A 116 -13.19 0.16 12.91
CA GLU A 116 -12.45 -0.20 11.69
C GLU A 116 -12.93 0.53 10.42
N TYR A 117 -14.21 0.89 10.37
CA TYR A 117 -14.83 1.61 9.24
C TYR A 117 -15.29 3.04 9.60
N SER A 118 -14.85 3.55 10.76
CA SER A 118 -15.10 4.94 11.13
C SER A 118 -14.23 5.88 10.28
N ARG A 119 -14.71 7.11 10.07
CA ARG A 119 -13.97 8.15 9.33
C ARG A 119 -12.58 8.41 9.93
N ILE A 120 -12.45 8.36 11.26
CA ILE A 120 -11.19 8.63 11.95
C ILE A 120 -10.15 7.55 11.67
N ILE A 121 -10.52 6.27 11.82
CA ILE A 121 -9.59 5.15 11.56
C ILE A 121 -9.23 5.11 10.08
N GLN A 122 -10.22 5.18 9.20
CA GLN A 122 -10.00 5.18 7.75
C GLN A 122 -9.11 6.34 7.28
N ALA A 123 -9.15 7.51 7.93
CA ALA A 123 -8.31 8.65 7.55
C ALA A 123 -6.87 8.63 8.08
N ASN A 124 -6.63 7.95 9.21
CA ASN A 124 -5.35 8.07 9.94
C ASN A 124 -4.58 6.75 10.05
N ILE A 125 -5.15 5.63 9.61
CA ILE A 125 -4.51 4.31 9.69
C ILE A 125 -4.51 3.69 8.29
N ALA A 126 -3.38 3.76 7.59
CA ALA A 126 -3.28 3.37 6.20
C ALA A 126 -3.73 1.93 5.93
N PRO A 127 -3.31 0.91 6.71
CA PRO A 127 -3.75 -0.46 6.45
C PRO A 127 -5.23 -0.70 6.71
N SER A 128 -5.93 0.20 7.40
CA SER A 128 -7.39 0.08 7.55
C SER A 128 -8.15 0.33 6.25
N GLN A 129 -7.56 1.07 5.30
CA GLN A 129 -8.20 1.45 4.04
C GLN A 129 -8.35 0.28 3.05
N TYR A 130 -7.62 -0.81 3.28
CA TYR A 130 -7.73 -2.08 2.58
C TYR A 130 -7.97 -3.26 3.54
N TRP A 131 -8.50 -2.96 4.73
CA TRP A 131 -8.93 -3.97 5.70
C TRP A 131 -10.30 -4.54 5.32
N ARG A 132 -10.33 -5.82 4.96
CA ARG A 132 -11.50 -6.49 4.42
C ARG A 132 -12.07 -7.48 5.43
N ASN A 133 -12.89 -6.99 6.36
CA ASN A 133 -13.55 -7.82 7.34
C ASN A 133 -14.69 -8.64 6.70
N PRO A 134 -14.56 -9.98 6.57
CA PRO A 134 -15.55 -10.82 5.89
C PRO A 134 -16.89 -10.87 6.62
N TYR A 135 -16.92 -10.53 7.91
CA TYR A 135 -18.15 -10.47 8.71
C TYR A 135 -18.88 -9.13 8.60
N LYS A 136 -18.28 -8.12 7.96
CA LYS A 136 -18.82 -6.76 7.82
C LYS A 136 -18.70 -6.21 6.40
N LEU A 137 -18.91 -7.05 5.38
CA LEU A 137 -18.74 -6.67 3.97
C LEU A 137 -19.56 -5.44 3.55
N LYS A 138 -20.81 -5.29 4.03
CA LYS A 138 -21.60 -4.08 3.75
C LYS A 138 -20.93 -2.79 4.26
N ALA A 139 -20.32 -2.84 5.44
CA ALA A 139 -19.62 -1.69 6.00
C ALA A 139 -18.27 -1.46 5.30
N PHE A 140 -17.59 -2.54 4.91
CA PHE A 140 -16.38 -2.50 4.09
C PHE A 140 -16.62 -1.79 2.76
N THR A 141 -17.56 -2.29 1.94
CA THR A 141 -17.87 -1.71 0.62
C THR A 141 -18.28 -0.25 0.72
N LYS A 142 -19.06 0.11 1.75
CA LYS A 142 -19.56 1.48 1.92
C LYS A 142 -18.51 2.48 2.44
N ASN A 143 -17.59 2.05 3.30
CA ASN A 143 -16.79 2.99 4.12
C ASN A 143 -15.28 2.79 4.02
N ALA A 144 -14.77 1.66 3.50
CA ALA A 144 -13.33 1.51 3.30
C ALA A 144 -12.87 2.44 2.16
N ARG A 145 -11.78 3.18 2.40
CA ARG A 145 -11.40 4.30 1.53
C ARG A 145 -10.65 3.94 0.26
N SER A 146 -10.03 2.77 0.19
CA SER A 146 -9.16 2.41 -0.94
C SER A 146 -9.59 1.12 -1.63
N LEU A 147 -9.63 -0.02 -0.92
CA LEU A 147 -9.79 -1.31 -1.60
C LEU A 147 -11.11 -1.48 -2.38
N PRO A 148 -12.29 -1.06 -1.88
CA PRO A 148 -13.52 -1.15 -2.68
C PRO A 148 -13.46 -0.35 -3.98
N PHE A 149 -12.82 0.83 -3.96
CA PHE A 149 -12.70 1.68 -5.13
C PHE A 149 -11.87 1.01 -6.23
N ILE A 150 -10.68 0.51 -5.88
CA ILE A 150 -9.80 -0.17 -6.85
C ILE A 150 -10.35 -1.54 -7.30
N ASP A 151 -11.14 -2.22 -6.45
CA ASP A 151 -11.77 -3.49 -6.82
C ASP A 151 -13.11 -3.31 -7.57
N ASN A 152 -13.54 -2.08 -7.86
CA ASN A 152 -14.84 -1.76 -8.48
C ASN A 152 -16.04 -2.35 -7.73
N GLN A 153 -16.05 -2.24 -6.38
CA GLN A 153 -17.09 -2.76 -5.49
C GLN A 153 -18.04 -1.69 -4.95
#